data_AF-A0A7S2J505-F1
#
_entry.id   AF-A0A7S2J505-F1
#
_cell.length_a   1.000
_cell.length_b   1.000
_cell.length_c   1.000
_cell.angle_alpha   90.00
_cell.angle_beta   90.00
_cell.angle_gamma   90.00
#
_symmetry.space_group_name_H-M   'P 1'
#
loop_
_entity.id
_entity.type
_entity.pdbx_description
1 polymer ?
#
loop_
_entity_poly.entity_id
_entity_poly.type
_entity_poly.pdbx_seq_one_letter_code
_entity_poly.pdbx_strand_id
1 'polypeptide(L)'
;LRPLFFAALSRSVRRSVRSFVSVIPAVFEPAVLVMLLLIIGAVLGVLLFQPIQEISHDFGHLGEAIISMHILLTTANFPDVMIPVYQLYRTSSLFFVAFLLIGVFILLNLGLAAVVRSYETSIRNAEQNARHNRDLAIESAFTLLDLNSNGFVDLMELSALLQRVSRPLLSLFDGEENRALDT
;
A
#
# COMPACT_ATOMS: atom_id res chain seq x y z
N LEU A 1 25.01 -15.44 -10.99
CA LEU A 1 24.47 -15.24 -12.35
C LEU A 1 23.40 -16.27 -12.76
N ARG A 2 23.54 -17.57 -12.45
CA ARG A 2 22.52 -18.62 -12.75
C ARG A 2 21.11 -18.41 -12.12
N PRO A 3 20.97 -17.90 -10.88
CA PRO A 3 19.65 -17.70 -10.25
C PRO A 3 18.85 -16.54 -10.86
N LEU A 4 19.55 -15.46 -11.24
CA LEU A 4 18.95 -14.28 -11.90
C LEU A 4 18.39 -14.64 -13.29
N PHE A 5 19.05 -15.53 -14.01
CA PHE A 5 18.59 -15.99 -15.33
C PHE A 5 17.31 -16.83 -15.21
N PHE A 6 17.23 -17.72 -14.22
CA PHE A 6 16.05 -18.55 -13.94
C PHE A 6 14.85 -17.71 -13.47
N ALA A 7 15.11 -16.69 -12.63
CA ALA A 7 14.14 -15.69 -12.22
C ALA A 7 13.66 -14.80 -13.38
N ALA A 8 14.56 -14.41 -14.30
CA ALA A 8 14.23 -13.56 -15.45
C ALA A 8 13.47 -14.30 -16.58
N LEU A 9 13.68 -15.62 -16.72
CA LEU A 9 13.03 -16.45 -17.74
C LEU A 9 11.58 -16.84 -17.37
N SER A 10 11.26 -16.96 -16.09
CA SER A 10 9.90 -17.39 -15.69
C SER A 10 8.91 -16.21 -15.74
N ARG A 11 7.77 -16.42 -16.42
CA ARG A 11 6.70 -15.41 -16.52
C ARG A 11 6.13 -15.02 -15.15
N SER A 12 6.07 -15.96 -14.21
CA SER A 12 5.57 -15.72 -12.85
C SER A 12 6.50 -14.82 -12.04
N VAL A 13 7.81 -15.07 -12.04
CA VAL A 13 8.76 -14.21 -11.29
C VAL A 13 8.81 -12.81 -11.86
N ARG A 14 8.77 -12.66 -13.20
CA ARG A 14 8.66 -11.34 -13.82
C ARG A 14 7.38 -10.60 -13.42
N ARG A 15 6.26 -11.29 -13.29
CA ARG A 15 4.99 -10.71 -12.83
C ARG A 15 5.10 -10.27 -11.36
N SER A 16 5.66 -11.09 -10.48
CA SER A 16 5.87 -10.73 -9.07
C SER A 16 6.83 -9.55 -8.91
N VAL A 17 7.97 -9.54 -9.61
CA VAL A 17 8.92 -8.42 -9.59
C VAL A 17 8.26 -7.14 -10.08
N ARG A 18 7.48 -7.18 -11.17
CA ARG A 18 6.74 -6.01 -11.65
C ARG A 18 5.74 -5.51 -10.61
N SER A 19 5.10 -6.43 -9.88
CA SER A 19 4.19 -6.09 -8.77
C SER A 19 4.95 -5.40 -7.64
N PHE A 20 6.11 -5.91 -7.20
CA PHE A 20 6.92 -5.25 -6.17
C PHE A 20 7.39 -3.87 -6.62
N VAL A 21 7.88 -3.75 -7.85
CA VAL A 21 8.33 -2.46 -8.41
C VAL A 21 7.18 -1.47 -8.51
N SER A 22 5.96 -1.92 -8.80
CA SER A 22 4.78 -1.03 -8.82
C SER A 22 4.39 -0.46 -7.45
N VAL A 23 4.85 -1.08 -6.36
CA VAL A 23 4.61 -0.61 -4.98
C VAL A 23 5.66 0.39 -4.52
N ILE A 24 6.85 0.43 -5.15
CA ILE A 24 7.93 1.37 -4.79
C ILE A 24 7.48 2.85 -4.82
N PRO A 25 6.79 3.35 -5.86
CA PRO A 25 6.38 4.76 -5.91
C PRO A 25 5.43 5.13 -4.77
N ALA A 26 4.58 4.18 -4.36
CA ALA A 26 3.69 4.35 -3.23
C ALA A 26 4.51 4.55 -1.93
N VAL A 27 5.44 3.65 -1.62
CA VAL A 27 6.19 3.74 -0.35
C VAL A 27 7.24 4.85 -0.32
N PHE A 28 7.56 5.46 -1.47
CA PHE A 28 8.64 6.46 -1.58
C PHE A 28 8.44 7.70 -0.69
N GLU A 29 7.26 8.34 -0.73
CA GLU A 29 6.99 9.58 0.03
C GLU A 29 7.24 9.41 1.55
N PRO A 30 6.59 8.46 2.25
CA PRO A 30 6.89 8.20 3.65
C PRO A 30 8.29 7.61 3.90
N ALA A 31 8.89 6.89 2.95
CA ALA A 31 10.27 6.40 3.09
C ALA A 31 11.30 7.55 3.14
N VAL A 32 11.06 8.63 2.40
CA VAL A 32 11.89 9.85 2.49
C VAL A 32 11.82 10.44 3.89
N LEU A 33 10.63 10.45 4.51
CA LEU A 33 10.45 10.95 5.87
C LEU A 33 11.21 10.09 6.89
N VAL A 34 11.22 8.76 6.72
CA VAL A 34 12.03 7.85 7.53
C VAL A 34 13.52 8.12 7.37
N MET A 35 14.01 8.28 6.13
CA MET A 35 15.42 8.62 5.90
C MET A 35 15.82 9.95 6.54
N LEU A 36 14.95 10.97 6.43
CA LEU A 36 15.19 12.26 7.07
C LEU A 36 15.28 12.13 8.59
N LEU A 37 14.37 11.35 9.21
CA LEU A 37 14.42 11.07 10.64
C LEU A 37 15.73 10.38 11.04
N LEU A 38 16.20 9.40 10.26
CA LEU A 38 17.47 8.70 10.52
C LEU A 38 18.66 9.65 10.48
N ILE A 39 18.71 10.57 9.49
CA ILE A 39 19.79 11.55 9.37
C ILE A 39 19.75 12.52 10.55
N ILE A 40 18.57 13.07 10.89
CA ILE A 40 18.43 14.00 12.03
C ILE A 40 18.81 13.29 13.34
N GLY A 41 18.31 12.08 13.57
CA GLY A 41 18.63 11.27 14.74
C GLY A 41 20.13 10.96 14.83
N ALA A 42 20.78 10.63 13.70
CA ALA A 42 22.20 10.35 13.65
C ALA A 42 23.05 11.59 13.94
N VAL A 43 22.72 12.74 13.33
CA VAL A 43 23.42 14.01 13.59
C VAL A 43 23.28 14.40 15.06
N LEU A 44 22.06 14.33 15.62
CA LEU A 44 21.84 14.60 17.04
C LEU A 44 22.59 13.61 17.94
N GLY A 45 22.60 12.32 17.58
CA GLY A 45 23.31 11.28 18.31
C GLY A 45 24.81 11.53 18.35
N VAL A 46 25.43 11.87 17.22
CA VAL A 46 26.85 12.26 17.16
C VAL A 46 27.08 13.52 18.00
N LEU A 47 26.28 14.57 17.84
CA LEU A 47 26.46 15.82 18.59
C LEU A 47 26.34 15.64 20.12
N LEU A 48 25.48 14.73 20.58
CA LEU A 48 25.23 14.49 22.00
C LEU A 48 26.20 13.47 22.62
N PHE A 49 26.61 12.45 21.87
CA PHE A 49 27.28 11.27 22.42
C PHE A 49 28.71 11.03 21.91
N GLN A 50 29.17 11.77 20.90
CA GLN A 50 30.55 11.65 20.37
C GLN A 50 31.67 11.83 21.41
N PRO A 51 31.53 12.66 22.48
CA PRO A 51 32.57 12.78 23.51
C PRO A 51 32.76 11.53 24.38
N ILE A 52 31.83 10.57 24.34
CA ILE A 52 31.81 9.42 25.24
C ILE A 52 32.55 8.25 24.57
N GLN A 53 33.74 7.91 25.09
CA GLN A 53 34.60 6.87 24.50
C GLN A 53 33.96 5.47 24.48
N GLU A 54 33.14 5.14 25.48
CA GLU A 54 32.50 3.82 25.61
C GLU A 54 31.49 3.50 24.49
N ILE A 55 30.96 4.54 23.82
CA ILE A 55 29.94 4.46 22.76
C ILE A 55 30.46 4.99 21.43
N SER A 56 31.78 5.15 21.30
CA SER A 56 32.40 5.62 20.07
C SER A 56 32.16 4.68 18.89
N HIS A 57 31.82 3.42 19.10
CA HIS A 57 31.42 2.50 18.02
C HIS A 57 30.04 2.85 17.42
N ASP A 58 29.11 3.37 18.24
CA ASP A 58 27.75 3.67 17.80
C ASP A 58 27.59 5.11 17.31
N PHE A 59 28.29 6.05 17.92
CA PHE A 59 28.14 7.49 17.67
C PHE A 59 29.46 8.20 17.34
N GLY A 60 30.51 7.47 16.97
CA GLY A 60 31.81 8.05 16.62
C GLY A 60 31.76 8.86 15.33
N HIS A 61 31.13 8.31 14.30
CA HIS A 61 30.96 8.96 13.00
C HIS A 61 29.52 8.91 12.50
N LEU A 62 29.18 9.79 11.56
CA LEU A 62 27.82 9.88 11.01
C LEU A 62 27.33 8.55 10.41
N GLY A 63 28.21 7.80 9.73
CA GLY A 63 27.85 6.51 9.14
C GLY A 63 27.44 5.46 10.18
N GLU A 64 28.21 5.36 11.27
CA GLU A 64 27.92 4.48 12.40
C GLU A 64 26.61 4.90 13.09
N ALA A 65 26.45 6.20 13.34
CA ALA A 65 25.25 6.74 13.97
C ALA A 65 23.99 6.50 13.13
N ILE A 66 24.06 6.57 11.80
CA ILE A 66 22.94 6.22 10.92
C ILE A 66 22.56 4.74 11.09
N ILE A 67 23.55 3.85 11.15
CA ILE A 67 23.33 2.41 11.33
C ILE A 67 22.72 2.15 12.71
N SER A 68 23.28 2.72 13.78
CA SER A 68 22.77 2.55 15.14
C SER A 68 21.35 3.14 15.31
N MET A 69 21.05 4.28 14.68
CA MET A 69 19.68 4.84 14.62
C MET A 69 18.72 3.97 13.81
N HIS A 70 19.19 3.33 12.74
CA HIS A 70 18.38 2.40 11.95
C HIS A 70 18.04 1.13 12.74
N ILE A 71 19.03 0.56 13.43
CA ILE A 71 18.84 -0.59 14.33
C ILE A 71 17.87 -0.23 15.46
N LEU A 72 18.00 0.97 16.02
CA LEU A 72 17.08 1.47 17.04
C LEU A 72 15.66 1.61 16.49
N LEU A 73 15.48 2.23 15.32
CA LEU A 73 14.17 2.42 14.68
C LEU A 73 13.46 1.09 14.40
N THR A 74 14.21 0.06 13.99
CA THR A 74 13.67 -1.29 13.76
C THR A 74 13.46 -2.08 15.04
N THR A 75 13.84 -1.54 16.20
CA THR A 75 13.80 -2.19 17.52
C THR A 75 14.55 -3.52 17.60
N ALA A 76 15.35 -3.85 16.57
CA ALA A 76 16.00 -5.15 16.43
C ALA A 76 17.07 -5.40 17.51
N ASN A 77 17.59 -4.33 18.11
CA ASN A 77 18.66 -4.40 19.10
C ASN A 77 18.43 -3.44 20.28
N PHE A 78 17.17 -3.23 20.66
CA PHE A 78 16.85 -2.54 21.92
C PHE A 78 16.91 -3.56 23.07
N PRO A 79 17.70 -3.34 24.14
CA PRO A 79 18.25 -2.06 24.61
C PRO A 79 19.78 -1.88 24.47
N ASP A 80 20.49 -2.74 23.73
CA ASP A 80 21.97 -2.79 23.75
C ASP A 80 22.67 -1.49 23.32
N VAL A 81 22.09 -0.74 22.39
CA VAL A 81 22.61 0.59 21.98
C VAL A 81 22.33 1.67 23.03
N MET A 82 21.26 1.51 23.82
CA MET A 82 20.80 2.52 24.79
C MET A 82 21.43 2.34 26.18
N ILE A 83 21.63 1.10 26.62
CA ILE A 83 22.15 0.77 27.97
C ILE A 83 23.45 1.53 28.31
N PRO A 84 24.50 1.52 27.47
CA PRO A 84 25.76 2.19 27.83
C PRO A 84 25.56 3.70 28.02
N VAL A 85 24.73 4.33 27.19
CA VAL A 85 24.40 5.76 27.31
C VAL A 85 23.56 6.06 28.55
N TYR A 86 22.61 5.18 28.86
CA TYR A 86 21.71 5.32 29.99
C TYR A 86 22.42 5.18 31.34
N GLN A 87 23.43 4.30 31.42
CA GLN A 87 24.24 4.11 32.63
C GLN A 87 25.06 5.35 32.98
N LEU A 88 25.52 6.10 31.97
CA LEU A 88 26.27 7.34 32.15
C LEU A 88 25.34 8.53 32.43
N TYR A 89 24.31 8.70 31.60
CA TYR A 89 23.39 9.84 31.67
C TYR A 89 21.94 9.36 31.55
N ARG A 90 21.24 9.34 32.69
CA ARG A 90 19.85 8.89 32.75
C ARG A 90 18.90 9.75 31.90
N THR A 91 19.22 11.04 31.73
CA THR A 91 18.49 12.00 30.88
C THR A 91 18.54 11.66 29.39
N SER A 92 19.56 10.92 28.93
CA SER A 92 19.69 10.51 27.53
C SER A 92 18.58 9.56 27.08
N SER A 93 17.89 8.89 28.01
CA SER A 93 16.70 8.08 27.70
C SER A 93 15.62 8.88 26.98
N LEU A 94 15.48 10.17 27.28
CA LEU A 94 14.47 11.03 26.66
C LEU A 94 14.69 11.17 25.15
N PHE A 95 15.96 11.25 24.71
CA PHE A 95 16.31 11.31 23.30
C PHE A 95 15.87 10.04 22.56
N PHE A 96 16.21 8.87 23.10
CA PHE A 96 15.87 7.59 22.48
C PHE A 96 14.37 7.33 22.46
N VAL A 97 13.67 7.66 23.55
CA VAL A 97 12.20 7.53 23.64
C VAL A 97 11.52 8.48 22.66
N ALA A 98 11.95 9.74 22.57
CA ALA A 98 11.38 10.70 21.63
C ALA A 98 11.62 10.28 20.17
N PHE A 99 12.83 9.84 19.84
CA PHE A 99 13.17 9.32 18.51
C PHE A 99 12.29 8.10 18.16
N LEU A 100 12.14 7.15 19.08
CA LEU A 100 11.30 5.96 18.87
C LEU A 100 9.82 6.31 18.70
N LEU A 101 9.28 7.21 19.52
CA LEU A 101 7.87 7.64 19.41
C LEU A 101 7.60 8.26 18.03
N ILE A 102 8.46 9.17 17.58
CA ILE A 102 8.35 9.81 16.28
C ILE A 102 8.54 8.78 15.16
N GLY A 103 9.54 7.90 15.29
CA GLY A 103 9.86 6.86 14.32
C GLY A 103 8.72 5.87 14.13
N VAL A 104 8.15 5.36 15.21
CA VAL A 104 7.00 4.45 15.16
C VAL A 104 5.79 5.14 14.55
N PHE A 105 5.51 6.40 14.89
CA PHE A 105 4.39 7.13 14.27
C PHE A 105 4.57 7.27 12.75
N ILE A 106 5.79 7.59 12.30
CA ILE A 106 6.11 7.67 10.87
C ILE A 106 5.99 6.30 10.19
N LEU A 107 6.49 5.22 10.83
CA LEU A 107 6.37 3.86 10.31
C LEU A 107 4.92 3.39 10.21
N LEU A 108 4.07 3.74 11.19
CA LEU A 108 2.64 3.46 11.14
C LEU A 108 1.97 4.21 9.99
N ASN A 109 2.33 5.49 9.78
CA ASN A 109 1.82 6.27 8.65
C ASN A 109 2.28 5.71 7.29
N LEU A 110 3.53 5.21 7.21
CA LEU A 110 4.03 4.48 6.04
C LEU A 110 3.19 3.23 5.76
N GLY A 111 2.93 2.43 6.79
CA GLY A 111 2.09 1.22 6.70
C GLY A 111 0.66 1.54 6.27
N LEU A 112 0.05 2.55 6.88
CA LEU A 112 -1.29 3.01 6.52
C LEU A 112 -1.36 3.46 5.06
N ALA A 113 -0.40 4.28 4.61
CA ALA A 113 -0.35 4.74 3.24
C ALA A 113 -0.20 3.58 2.24
N ALA A 114 0.57 2.54 2.57
CA ALA A 114 0.68 1.33 1.74
C ALA A 114 -0.66 0.57 1.67
N VAL A 115 -1.34 0.39 2.80
CA VAL A 115 -2.64 -0.29 2.88
C VAL A 115 -3.72 0.47 2.11
N VAL A 116 -3.82 1.80 2.30
CA VAL A 116 -4.80 2.65 1.60
C VAL A 116 -4.62 2.56 0.09
N ARG A 117 -3.39 2.63 -0.40
CA ARG A 117 -3.13 2.51 -1.85
C ARG A 117 -3.46 1.13 -2.41
N SER A 118 -3.20 0.08 -1.65
CA SER A 118 -3.60 -1.28 -2.02
C SER A 118 -5.13 -1.40 -2.10
N TYR A 119 -5.83 -0.80 -1.14
CA TYR A 119 -7.28 -0.76 -1.11
C TYR A 119 -7.87 0.05 -2.28
N GLU A 120 -7.36 1.26 -2.53
CA GLU A 120 -7.77 2.08 -3.68
C GLU A 120 -7.54 1.36 -5.01
N THR A 121 -6.40 0.68 -5.17
CA THR A 121 -6.12 -0.11 -6.39
C THR A 121 -7.11 -1.25 -6.56
N SER A 122 -7.47 -1.92 -5.46
CA SER A 122 -8.45 -3.01 -5.47
C SER A 122 -9.85 -2.51 -5.87
N ILE A 123 -10.28 -1.37 -5.34
CA ILE A 123 -11.54 -0.72 -5.72
C ILE A 123 -11.52 -0.34 -7.21
N ARG A 124 -10.47 0.35 -7.67
CA ARG A 124 -10.36 0.76 -9.09
C ARG A 124 -10.44 -0.43 -10.04
N ASN A 125 -9.80 -1.54 -9.69
CA ASN A 125 -9.86 -2.76 -10.48
C ASN A 125 -11.29 -3.37 -10.47
N ALA A 126 -11.97 -3.37 -9.33
CA ALA A 126 -13.35 -3.84 -9.23
C ALA A 126 -14.32 -2.99 -10.06
N GLU A 127 -14.17 -1.65 -10.02
CA GLU A 127 -14.95 -0.74 -10.85
C GLU A 127 -14.69 -0.93 -12.35
N GLN A 128 -13.43 -1.08 -12.75
CA GLN A 128 -13.06 -1.34 -14.14
C GLN A 128 -13.67 -2.66 -14.64
N ASN A 129 -13.62 -3.72 -13.83
CA ASN A 129 -14.21 -5.01 -14.18
C ASN A 129 -15.75 -4.91 -14.27
N ALA A 130 -16.40 -4.17 -13.35
CA ALA A 130 -17.84 -3.97 -13.40
C ALA A 130 -18.28 -3.20 -14.66
N ARG A 131 -17.53 -2.16 -15.06
CA ARG A 131 -17.76 -1.43 -16.30
C ARG A 131 -17.56 -2.33 -17.52
N HIS A 132 -16.47 -3.07 -17.56
CA HIS A 132 -16.17 -3.99 -18.65
C HIS A 132 -17.29 -5.05 -18.82
N ASN A 133 -17.73 -5.66 -17.73
CA ASN A 133 -18.83 -6.65 -17.77
C ASN A 133 -20.15 -6.01 -18.21
N ARG A 134 -20.42 -4.76 -17.82
CA ARG A 134 -21.60 -4.01 -18.27
C ARG A 134 -21.55 -3.76 -19.78
N ASP A 135 -20.41 -3.32 -20.30
CA ASP A 135 -20.23 -3.08 -21.73
C ASP A 135 -20.42 -4.36 -22.54
N LEU A 136 -19.81 -5.47 -22.08
CA LEU A 136 -20.00 -6.81 -22.68
C LEU A 136 -21.47 -7.28 -22.64
N ALA A 137 -22.18 -7.02 -21.54
CA ALA A 137 -23.59 -7.38 -21.42
C ALA A 137 -24.47 -6.57 -22.39
N ILE A 138 -24.17 -5.29 -22.57
CA ILE A 138 -24.88 -4.42 -23.53
C ILE A 138 -24.58 -4.86 -24.97
N GLU A 139 -23.33 -5.17 -25.30
CA GLU A 139 -22.94 -5.66 -26.62
C GLU A 139 -23.59 -7.02 -26.94
N SER A 140 -23.62 -7.93 -25.96
CA SER A 140 -24.29 -9.22 -26.09
C SER A 140 -25.79 -9.05 -26.26
N ALA A 141 -26.41 -8.15 -25.50
CA ALA A 141 -27.83 -7.83 -25.65
C ALA A 141 -28.12 -7.23 -27.03
N PHE A 142 -27.29 -6.29 -27.51
CA PHE A 142 -27.43 -5.70 -28.84
C PHE A 142 -27.33 -6.75 -29.95
N THR A 143 -26.36 -7.66 -29.84
CA THR A 143 -26.19 -8.76 -30.81
C THR A 143 -27.40 -9.71 -30.84
N LEU A 144 -28.03 -9.96 -29.70
CA LEU A 144 -29.27 -10.76 -29.64
C LEU A 144 -30.49 -10.00 -30.19
N LEU A 145 -30.46 -8.67 -30.13
CA LEU A 145 -31.54 -7.79 -30.58
C LEU A 145 -31.47 -7.51 -32.09
N ASP A 146 -30.27 -7.43 -32.66
CA ASP A 146 -30.04 -7.27 -34.10
C ASP A 146 -30.27 -8.59 -34.84
N LEU A 147 -31.56 -8.95 -34.99
CA LEU A 147 -32.01 -10.17 -35.69
C LEU A 147 -31.56 -10.22 -37.16
N ASN A 148 -31.27 -9.06 -37.75
CA ASN A 148 -30.95 -8.91 -39.17
C ASN A 148 -29.44 -8.76 -39.43
N SER A 149 -28.60 -8.75 -38.39
CA SER A 149 -27.13 -8.53 -38.46
C SER A 149 -26.72 -7.29 -39.25
N ASN A 150 -27.56 -6.25 -39.26
CA ASN A 150 -27.35 -5.04 -40.06
C ASN A 150 -26.60 -3.94 -39.30
N GLY A 151 -26.30 -4.17 -38.00
CA GLY A 151 -25.61 -3.22 -37.13
C GLY A 151 -26.51 -2.13 -36.54
N PHE A 152 -27.84 -2.21 -36.72
CA PHE A 152 -28.81 -1.23 -36.24
C PHE A 152 -30.07 -1.91 -35.70
N VAL A 153 -30.53 -1.48 -34.52
CA VAL A 153 -31.82 -1.94 -33.96
C VAL A 153 -32.88 -0.88 -34.26
N ASP A 154 -33.97 -1.29 -34.90
CA ASP A 154 -35.05 -0.39 -35.28
C ASP A 154 -35.82 0.10 -34.03
N LEU A 155 -36.26 1.37 -34.03
CA LEU A 155 -36.95 1.98 -32.87
C LEU A 155 -38.25 1.24 -32.50
N MET A 156 -38.89 0.61 -33.48
CA MET A 156 -40.10 -0.18 -33.29
C MET A 156 -39.81 -1.49 -32.55
N GLU A 157 -38.72 -2.18 -32.88
CA GLU A 157 -38.24 -3.39 -32.19
C GLU A 157 -37.72 -3.07 -30.78
N LEU A 158 -37.00 -1.95 -30.62
CA LEU A 158 -36.53 -1.46 -29.33
C LEU A 158 -37.69 -1.11 -28.38
N SER A 159 -38.74 -0.44 -28.88
CA SER A 159 -39.89 -0.03 -28.06
C SER A 159 -40.69 -1.22 -27.53
N ALA A 160 -40.87 -2.26 -28.36
CA ALA A 160 -41.56 -3.49 -27.98
C ALA A 160 -40.81 -4.27 -26.88
N LEU A 161 -39.47 -4.19 -26.88
CA LEU A 161 -38.63 -4.90 -25.91
C LEU A 161 -38.35 -4.10 -24.64
N LEU A 162 -38.27 -2.76 -24.70
CA LEU A 162 -38.27 -1.91 -23.50
C LEU A 162 -39.53 -2.12 -22.64
N GLN A 163 -40.67 -2.34 -23.28
CA GLN A 163 -41.91 -2.74 -22.58
C GLN A 163 -41.81 -4.12 -21.90
N ARG A 164 -40.97 -5.05 -22.41
CA ARG A 164 -40.74 -6.37 -21.81
C ARG A 164 -39.67 -6.35 -20.71
N VAL A 165 -38.61 -5.55 -20.86
CA VAL A 165 -37.49 -5.45 -19.90
C VAL A 165 -37.81 -4.54 -18.71
N SER A 166 -38.73 -3.58 -18.85
CA SER A 166 -39.14 -2.70 -17.75
C SER A 166 -39.85 -3.43 -16.59
N ARG A 167 -40.45 -4.61 -16.84
CA ARG A 167 -41.09 -5.40 -15.78
C ARG A 167 -40.12 -6.16 -14.85
N PRO A 168 -39.07 -6.85 -15.34
CA PRO A 168 -38.16 -7.61 -14.47
C PRO A 168 -37.21 -6.77 -13.60
N LEU A 169 -36.93 -5.49 -13.94
CA LEU A 169 -36.07 -4.64 -13.10
C LEU A 169 -36.75 -4.25 -11.77
N LEU A 170 -38.08 -4.06 -11.76
CA LEU A 170 -38.82 -3.69 -10.54
C LEU A 170 -38.86 -4.86 -9.53
N SER A 171 -39.01 -6.11 -10.00
CA SER A 171 -39.02 -7.29 -9.14
C SER A 171 -37.66 -7.62 -8.49
N LEU A 172 -36.57 -7.09 -9.05
CA LEU A 172 -35.22 -7.25 -8.49
C LEU A 172 -34.97 -6.29 -7.31
N PHE A 173 -35.68 -5.16 -7.27
CA PHE A 173 -35.69 -4.25 -6.11
C PHE A 173 -36.69 -4.69 -5.04
N ASP A 174 -37.87 -5.21 -5.42
CA ASP A 174 -38.84 -5.78 -4.47
C ASP A 174 -38.32 -7.05 -3.76
N GLY A 175 -37.48 -7.84 -4.43
CA GLY A 175 -36.89 -9.07 -3.89
C GLY A 175 -35.75 -8.85 -2.88
N GLU A 176 -35.08 -7.68 -2.91
CA GLU A 176 -34.07 -7.29 -1.92
C GLU A 176 -34.72 -6.71 -0.66
N GLU A 177 -35.83 -5.97 -0.80
CA GLU A 177 -36.58 -5.42 0.35
C GLU A 177 -37.16 -6.52 1.24
N ASN A 178 -37.63 -7.63 0.65
CA ASN A 178 -38.17 -8.76 1.40
C ASN A 178 -37.10 -9.63 2.10
N ARG A 179 -35.82 -9.46 1.75
CA ARG A 179 -34.70 -10.14 2.43
C ARG A 179 -34.14 -9.37 3.61
N ALA A 180 -34.40 -8.07 3.71
CA ALA A 180 -33.97 -7.21 4.81
C ALA A 180 -34.93 -7.25 6.02
N LEU A 181 -36.09 -7.89 5.90
CA LEU A 181 -37.13 -7.95 6.95
C LEU A 181 -37.19 -9.31 7.69
N ASP A 182 -36.44 -10.32 7.24
CA ASP A 182 -36.42 -11.68 7.81
C ASP A 182 -35.16 -11.98 8.66
N THR A 183 -34.40 -10.95 9.07
CA THR A 183 -33.28 -11.04 10.03
C THR A 183 -33.36 -9.94 11.07
#